data_AF-A0A9P8E521-F1
#
_entry.id   AF-A0A9P8E521-F1
#
_cell.length_a   1.000
_cell.length_b   1.000
_cell.length_c   1.000
_cell.angle_alpha   90.00
_cell.angle_beta   90.00
_cell.angle_gamma   90.00
#
_symmetry.space_group_name_H-M   'P 1'
#
loop_
_entity.id
_entity.type
_entity.pdbx_description
1 polymer ?
#
loop_
_entity_poly.entity_id
_entity_poly.type
_entity_poly.pdbx_seq_one_letter_code
_entity_poly.pdbx_strand_id
1 'polypeptide(L)'
;MFTPARRRCVSAIQNSRSAEISIPASLLPAFQQQSSSFSTSSPCQSKIGSAPLSLPPDIKFNIVEAPVQKKGARVSRTQEGAIVHIEGPLGKLSMPIPAYMNIVSDEAKRTYSLSI
;
A
#
# COMPACT_ATOMS: atom_id res chain seq x y z
N MET A 1 10.51 -27.43 18.46
CA MET A 1 9.39 -28.34 18.80
C MET A 1 8.12 -27.76 18.20
N PHE A 2 7.65 -28.32 17.08
CA PHE A 2 6.44 -27.89 16.38
C PHE A 2 5.28 -28.84 16.74
N THR A 3 4.15 -28.28 17.13
CA THR A 3 3.00 -28.98 17.72
C THR A 3 2.25 -29.86 16.69
N PRO A 4 1.74 -31.04 17.07
CA PRO A 4 1.19 -32.04 16.13
C PRO A 4 -0.29 -31.83 15.75
N ALA A 5 -0.88 -30.65 15.99
CA ALA A 5 -2.33 -30.46 15.87
C ALA A 5 -2.85 -30.07 14.47
N ARG A 6 -1.97 -29.87 13.47
CA ARG A 6 -2.38 -29.36 12.13
C ARG A 6 -2.44 -30.39 11.01
N ARG A 7 -2.27 -31.69 11.28
CA ARG A 7 -2.14 -32.72 10.22
C ARG A 7 -3.44 -33.43 9.79
N ARG A 8 -4.59 -33.21 10.43
CA ARG A 8 -5.83 -33.97 10.10
C ARG A 8 -6.76 -33.33 9.08
N CYS A 9 -6.59 -32.06 8.71
CA CYS A 9 -7.53 -31.38 7.81
C CYS A 9 -7.14 -31.46 6.33
N VAL A 10 -5.96 -31.99 5.98
CA VAL A 10 -5.45 -32.00 4.60
C VAL A 10 -5.73 -33.32 3.86
N SER A 11 -5.98 -34.42 4.58
CA SER A 11 -6.27 -35.72 3.96
C SER A 11 -7.70 -35.89 3.46
N ALA A 12 -8.58 -34.91 3.68
CA ALA A 12 -9.96 -34.96 3.16
C ALA A 12 -10.09 -34.51 1.70
N ILE A 13 -9.07 -33.83 1.15
CA ILE A 13 -9.14 -33.23 -0.21
C ILE A 13 -8.72 -34.24 -1.30
N GLN A 14 -8.02 -35.32 -0.95
CA GLN A 14 -7.49 -36.27 -1.94
C GLN A 14 -8.43 -37.42 -2.31
N ASN A 15 -9.65 -37.51 -1.76
CA ASN A 15 -10.53 -38.67 -2.01
C ASN A 15 -11.99 -38.36 -2.45
N SER A 16 -12.36 -37.12 -2.75
CA SER A 16 -13.70 -36.84 -3.30
C SER A 16 -13.71 -36.91 -4.83
N ARG A 17 -13.61 -38.14 -5.36
CA ARG A 17 -14.07 -38.41 -6.73
C ARG A 17 -15.60 -38.30 -6.72
N SER A 18 -16.12 -37.26 -7.35
CA SER A 18 -17.49 -37.13 -7.84
C SER A 18 -18.61 -37.49 -6.85
N ALA A 19 -18.78 -36.68 -5.81
CA ALA A 19 -20.07 -36.51 -5.16
C ALA A 19 -20.45 -35.04 -5.28
N GLU A 20 -21.56 -34.76 -5.96
CA GLU A 20 -22.23 -33.44 -5.95
C GLU A 20 -22.64 -33.13 -4.50
N ILE A 21 -21.73 -32.53 -3.73
CA ILE A 21 -22.02 -32.05 -2.38
C ILE A 21 -22.72 -30.70 -2.56
N SER A 22 -24.05 -30.75 -2.63
CA SER A 22 -24.88 -29.54 -2.58
C SER A 22 -24.63 -28.86 -1.23
N ILE A 23 -23.89 -27.74 -1.26
CA ILE A 23 -23.68 -26.92 -0.08
C ILE A 23 -25.04 -26.30 0.27
N PRO A 24 -25.59 -26.53 1.48
CA PRO A 24 -26.84 -25.90 1.86
C PRO A 24 -26.69 -24.38 1.78
N ALA A 25 -27.74 -23.69 1.31
CA ALA A 25 -27.70 -22.24 1.09
C ALA A 25 -27.29 -21.45 2.35
N SER A 26 -27.51 -22.01 3.53
CA SER A 26 -27.06 -21.46 4.82
C SER A 26 -25.54 -21.39 4.98
N LEU A 27 -24.76 -22.19 4.25
CA LEU A 27 -23.30 -22.22 4.31
C LEU A 27 -22.63 -21.45 3.14
N LEU A 28 -23.40 -20.93 2.18
CA LEU A 28 -22.87 -20.17 1.05
C LEU A 28 -22.01 -18.95 1.45
N PRO A 29 -22.38 -18.13 2.47
CA PRO A 29 -21.56 -16.97 2.84
C PRO A 29 -20.18 -17.35 3.40
N ALA A 30 -20.04 -18.54 3.99
CA ALA A 30 -18.80 -19.02 4.59
C ALA A 30 -17.82 -19.62 3.55
N PHE A 31 -18.33 -20.07 2.40
CA PHE A 31 -17.55 -20.67 1.32
C PHE A 31 -17.22 -19.69 0.19
N GLN A 32 -17.81 -18.50 0.18
CA GLN A 32 -17.29 -17.42 -0.65
C GLN A 32 -15.91 -17.05 -0.11
N GLN A 33 -14.89 -17.17 -0.96
CA GLN A 33 -13.56 -16.63 -0.70
C GLN A 33 -13.67 -15.11 -0.61
N GLN A 34 -14.07 -14.63 0.57
CA GLN A 34 -14.09 -13.22 0.87
C GLN A 34 -12.64 -12.81 1.05
N SER A 35 -12.07 -12.16 0.02
CA SER A 35 -11.00 -11.19 0.24
C SER A 35 -11.60 -9.99 0.95
N SER A 36 -12.10 -10.18 2.18
CA SER A 36 -12.68 -9.11 2.97
C SER A 36 -11.54 -8.24 3.45
N SER A 37 -11.29 -7.17 2.71
CA SER A 37 -10.61 -6.01 3.27
C SER A 37 -11.33 -5.65 4.56
N PHE A 38 -10.60 -5.66 5.68
CA PHE A 38 -11.13 -5.20 6.96
C PHE A 38 -11.51 -3.70 6.92
N SER A 39 -11.01 -2.97 5.92
CA SER A 39 -11.43 -1.60 5.65
C SER A 39 -12.65 -1.58 4.74
N THR A 40 -13.73 -0.95 5.22
CA THR A 40 -14.95 -0.64 4.46
C THR A 40 -14.86 0.70 3.74
N SER A 41 -13.77 1.46 3.89
CA SER A 41 -13.56 2.72 3.17
C SER A 41 -13.30 2.45 1.69
N SER A 42 -13.98 3.16 0.79
CA SER A 42 -13.66 3.13 -0.63
C SER A 42 -12.26 3.69 -0.90
N PRO A 43 -11.53 3.17 -1.91
CA PRO A 43 -10.27 3.76 -2.33
C PRO A 43 -10.46 5.24 -2.71
N CYS A 44 -9.67 6.13 -2.11
CA CYS A 44 -9.73 7.55 -2.42
C CYS A 44 -8.96 7.81 -3.74
N GLN A 45 -9.68 8.04 -4.83
CA GLN A 45 -9.11 8.37 -6.13
C GLN A 45 -9.10 9.90 -6.33
N SER A 46 -8.16 10.58 -5.68
CA SER A 46 -8.01 12.02 -5.83
C SER A 46 -7.58 12.38 -7.24
N LYS A 47 -8.42 13.14 -7.98
CA LYS A 47 -8.09 13.61 -9.34
C LYS A 47 -6.89 14.57 -9.36
N ILE A 48 -6.72 15.33 -8.29
CA ILE A 48 -5.63 16.32 -8.17
C ILE A 48 -4.33 15.59 -7.77
N GLY A 49 -4.40 14.72 -6.77
CA GLY A 49 -3.23 13.99 -6.29
C GLY A 49 -2.68 12.98 -7.30
N SER A 50 -3.54 12.42 -8.15
CA SER A 50 -3.12 11.52 -9.23
C SER A 50 -2.48 12.23 -10.42
N ALA A 51 -2.65 13.56 -10.55
CA ALA A 51 -2.12 14.31 -11.68
C ALA A 51 -0.58 14.43 -11.56
N PRO A 52 0.18 14.04 -12.59
CA PRO A 52 1.63 14.17 -12.58
C PRO A 52 2.07 15.63 -12.57
N LEU A 53 3.10 15.94 -11.79
CA LEU A 53 3.75 17.25 -11.75
C LEU A 53 4.97 17.24 -12.67
N SER A 54 4.94 18.08 -13.71
CA SER A 54 6.07 18.29 -14.62
C SER A 54 6.99 19.37 -14.06
N LEU A 55 8.28 19.07 -13.89
CA LEU A 55 9.25 20.05 -13.41
C LEU A 55 9.92 20.82 -14.56
N PRO A 56 9.91 22.16 -14.51
CA PRO A 56 10.74 23.01 -15.37
C PRO A 56 12.25 22.76 -15.15
N PRO A 57 13.10 23.11 -16.13
CA PRO A 57 14.54 22.86 -16.06
C PRO A 57 15.26 23.67 -14.98
N ASP A 58 14.73 24.83 -14.61
CA ASP A 58 15.34 25.72 -13.62
C ASP A 58 15.04 25.32 -12.17
N ILE A 59 14.22 24.29 -11.97
CA ILE A 59 13.79 23.83 -10.64
C ILE A 59 14.54 22.54 -10.28
N LYS A 60 15.17 22.55 -9.10
CA LYS A 60 15.76 21.36 -8.48
C LYS A 60 14.81 20.82 -7.43
N PHE A 61 14.56 19.52 -7.49
CA PHE A 61 13.66 18.82 -6.60
C PHE A 61 14.40 17.66 -5.96
N ASN A 62 14.63 17.76 -4.65
CA ASN A 62 15.39 16.77 -3.88
C ASN A 62 14.49 16.22 -2.77
N ILE A 63 14.44 14.89 -2.66
CA ILE A 63 13.69 14.19 -1.64
C ILE A 63 14.67 13.64 -0.62
N VAL A 64 14.51 14.02 0.65
CA VAL A 64 15.24 13.44 1.78
C VAL A 64 14.32 12.41 2.42
N GLU A 65 14.68 11.15 2.28
CA GLU A 65 13.89 10.04 2.82
C GLU A 65 13.82 10.07 4.34
N ALA A 66 12.67 9.63 4.87
CA ALA A 66 12.49 9.48 6.31
C ALA A 66 13.40 8.37 6.86
N PRO A 67 13.84 8.48 8.13
CA PRO A 67 14.62 7.42 8.76
C PRO A 67 13.82 6.10 8.78
N VAL A 68 14.49 5.01 8.37
CA VAL A 68 13.90 3.67 8.33
C VAL A 68 13.43 3.27 9.72
N GLN A 69 12.16 2.90 9.86
CA GLN A 69 11.61 2.48 11.13
C GLN A 69 12.22 1.14 11.57
N LYS A 70 12.57 1.05 12.85
CA LYS A 70 13.08 -0.19 13.45
C LYS A 70 12.04 -1.30 13.30
N LYS A 71 12.48 -2.53 13.04
CA LYS A 71 11.63 -3.72 12.93
C LYS A 71 10.78 -3.88 14.19
N GLY A 72 9.44 -3.83 14.05
CA GLY A 72 8.49 -3.91 15.16
C GLY A 72 8.04 -2.56 15.74
N ALA A 73 8.45 -1.43 15.15
CA ALA A 73 7.93 -0.11 15.52
C ALA A 73 6.42 -0.02 15.24
N ARG A 74 5.69 0.64 16.14
CA ARG A 74 4.25 0.87 15.99
C ARG A 74 4.00 1.93 14.93
N VAL A 75 3.16 1.61 13.95
CA VAL A 75 2.67 2.59 12.96
C VAL A 75 1.85 3.67 13.68
N SER A 76 2.27 4.92 13.54
CA SER A 76 1.58 6.10 14.12
C SER A 76 1.24 7.10 13.03
N ARG A 77 0.16 7.85 13.21
CA ARG A 77 -0.22 8.94 12.30
C ARG A 77 0.75 10.13 12.36
N THR A 78 1.50 10.25 13.45
CA THR A 78 2.47 11.34 13.69
C THR A 78 3.89 10.92 13.31
N GLN A 79 4.05 9.92 12.44
CA GLN A 79 5.37 9.51 11.98
C GLN A 79 5.99 10.58 11.11
N GLU A 80 7.26 10.85 11.36
CA GLU A 80 8.08 11.69 10.50
C GLU A 80 8.15 11.03 9.12
N GLY A 81 7.76 11.76 8.08
CA GLY A 81 7.90 11.32 6.71
C GLY A 81 9.02 12.08 6.00
N ALA A 82 9.11 11.90 4.68
CA ALA A 82 10.17 12.48 3.87
C ALA A 82 10.10 14.01 3.86
N ILE A 83 11.23 14.68 3.69
CA ILE A 83 11.28 16.14 3.50
C ILE A 83 11.63 16.41 2.04
N VAL A 84 10.82 17.24 1.38
CA VAL A 84 11.07 17.65 0.01
C VAL A 84 11.66 19.05 0.01
N HIS A 85 12.82 19.20 -0.64
CA HIS A 85 13.48 20.47 -0.89
C HIS A 85 13.28 20.87 -2.34
N ILE A 86 12.73 22.07 -2.55
CA ILE A 86 12.46 22.65 -3.86
C ILE A 86 13.30 23.91 -3.98
N GLU A 87 14.22 23.94 -4.93
CA GLU A 87 15.05 25.12 -5.21
C GLU A 87 14.71 25.65 -6.61
N GLY A 88 14.48 26.95 -6.70
CA GLY A 88 14.24 27.64 -7.97
C GLY A 88 14.91 29.01 -7.99
N PRO A 89 14.72 29.79 -9.07
CA PRO A 89 15.41 31.07 -9.24
C PRO A 89 15.07 32.10 -8.16
N LEU A 90 13.86 32.02 -7.59
CA LEU A 90 13.37 32.98 -6.59
C LEU A 90 13.66 32.55 -5.14
N GLY A 91 14.22 31.36 -4.91
CA GLY A 91 14.53 30.90 -3.57
C GLY A 91 14.35 29.40 -3.37
N LYS A 92 14.23 29.01 -2.10
CA LYS A 92 14.17 27.62 -1.66
C LYS A 92 12.96 27.39 -0.76
N LEU A 93 12.28 26.27 -0.95
CA LEU A 93 11.16 25.82 -0.14
C LEU A 93 11.45 24.43 0.41
N SER A 94 11.06 24.17 1.65
CA SER A 94 11.17 22.85 2.28
C SER A 94 9.82 22.48 2.90
N MET A 95 9.33 21.28 2.59
CA MET A 95 8.03 20.81 3.08
C MET A 95 8.11 19.36 3.55
N PRO A 96 7.59 19.04 4.75
CA PRO A 96 7.47 17.66 5.20
C PRO A 96 6.30 16.96 4.51
N ILE A 97 6.54 15.74 4.04
CA ILE A 97 5.57 14.86 3.41
C ILE A 97 5.22 13.75 4.41
N PRO A 98 3.94 13.41 4.61
CA PRO A 98 3.56 12.34 5.52
C PRO A 98 4.12 10.97 5.12
N ALA A 99 4.46 10.13 6.11
CA ALA A 99 5.09 8.82 5.89
C ALA A 99 4.24 7.80 5.08
N TYR A 100 2.92 8.01 4.99
CA TYR A 100 2.04 7.17 4.20
C TYR A 100 2.02 7.54 2.71
N MET A 101 2.67 8.63 2.30
CA MET A 101 2.72 9.04 0.90
C MET A 101 4.01 8.58 0.25
N ASN A 102 3.88 8.08 -0.97
CA ASN A 102 4.99 7.69 -1.82
C ASN A 102 5.09 8.63 -3.03
N ILE A 103 6.31 9.05 -3.35
CA ILE A 103 6.62 9.94 -4.47
C ILE A 103 7.31 9.09 -5.55
N VAL A 104 6.66 8.96 -6.71
CA VAL A 104 7.20 8.22 -7.85
C VAL A 104 7.81 9.22 -8.84
N SER A 105 9.10 9.08 -9.11
CA SER A 105 9.83 9.91 -10.07
C SER A 105 10.02 9.19 -11.40
N ASP A 106 9.65 9.84 -12.49
CA ASP A 106 9.99 9.46 -13.86
C ASP A 106 11.07 10.43 -14.37
N GLU A 107 12.32 9.98 -14.34
CA GLU A 107 13.49 10.79 -14.75
C GLU A 107 13.47 11.14 -16.24
N ALA A 108 12.93 10.25 -17.09
CA ALA A 108 12.90 10.45 -18.53
C ALA A 108 12.01 11.63 -18.92
N LYS A 109 10.93 11.85 -18.17
CA LYS A 109 9.96 12.93 -18.40
C LYS A 109 10.05 14.06 -17.38
N ARG A 110 11.01 14.01 -16.44
CA ARG A 110 11.11 14.92 -15.29
C ARG A 110 9.76 15.14 -14.60
N THR A 111 9.06 14.03 -14.37
CA THR A 111 7.69 14.03 -13.87
C THR A 111 7.62 13.32 -12.52
N TYR A 112 6.83 13.87 -11.60
CA TYR A 112 6.64 13.31 -10.27
C TYR A 112 5.16 13.05 -10.02
N SER A 113 4.82 11.88 -9.49
CA SER A 113 3.45 11.52 -9.12
C SER A 113 3.36 11.05 -7.67
N LEU A 114 2.18 11.21 -7.07
CA LEU A 114 1.92 10.88 -5.68
C LEU A 114 1.02 9.66 -5.58
N SER A 115 1.34 8.77 -4.63
CA SER A 115 0.55 7.58 -4.31
C SER A 115 0.46 7.37 -2.80
N ILE A 116 -0.55 6.62 -2.36
CA ILE A 116 -0.82 6.23 -0.96
C ILE A 116 -0.89 4.70 -0.93
#